data_AF-A0A2E9D9D2-F1
#
_entry.id   AF-A0A2E9D9D2-F1
#
_cell.length_a   1.000
_cell.length_b   1.000
_cell.length_c   1.000
_cell.angle_alpha   90.00
_cell.angle_beta   90.00
_cell.angle_gamma   90.00
#
_symmetry.space_group_name_H-M   'P 1'
#
loop_
_entity.id
_entity.type
_entity.pdbx_description
1 polymer ?
#
loop_
_entity_poly.entity_id
_entity_poly.type
_entity_poly.pdbx_seq_one_letter_code
_entity_poly.pdbx_strand_id
1 'polypeptide(L)' 'MARTNWYTDHPLTCTCSSCQEQKAFEREHANKKIGRNEKCPCGSGNKYKKCHGA' A
#
# COMPACT_ATOMS: atom_id res chain seq x y z
N MET A 1 -5.77 27.14 -0.43
CA MET A 1 -5.15 25.99 0.26
C MET A 1 -5.49 24.73 -0.53
N ALA A 2 -4.63 24.32 -1.46
CA ALA A 2 -4.85 23.12 -2.26
C ALA A 2 -4.66 21.91 -1.36
N ARG A 3 -5.70 21.08 -1.23
CA ARG A 3 -5.62 19.80 -0.53
C ARG A 3 -4.75 18.90 -1.41
N THR A 4 -3.45 18.88 -1.15
CA THR A 4 -2.50 18.03 -1.88
C THR A 4 -2.97 16.59 -1.74
N ASN A 5 -3.50 16.03 -2.83
CA ASN A 5 -3.83 14.63 -2.85
C ASN A 5 -2.48 13.87 -2.92
N TRP A 6 -2.44 12.66 -2.37
CA TRP A 6 -1.23 11.82 -2.38
C TRP A 6 -0.63 11.64 -3.80
N TYR A 7 -1.48 11.68 -4.82
CA TYR A 7 -1.14 11.52 -6.23
C TYR A 7 -0.33 12.71 -6.82
N THR A 8 -0.44 13.92 -6.26
CA THR A 8 0.35 15.08 -6.73
C THR A 8 1.80 15.05 -6.22
N ASP A 9 2.04 14.37 -5.10
CA ASP A 9 3.37 14.26 -4.47
C ASP A 9 4.10 12.96 -4.90
N HIS A 10 3.34 11.94 -5.34
CA HIS A 10 3.87 10.64 -5.71
C HIS A 10 3.40 10.23 -7.11
N PRO A 11 4.06 10.71 -8.19
CA PRO A 11 3.77 10.28 -9.55
C PRO A 11 4.07 8.78 -9.70
N LEU A 12 3.43 8.10 -10.66
CA LEU A 12 3.61 6.66 -10.93
C LEU A 12 5.07 6.24 -11.17
N THR A 13 5.93 7.21 -11.54
CA THR A 13 7.36 7.08 -11.75
C THR A 13 8.21 7.22 -10.47
N CYS A 14 7.59 7.47 -9.31
CA CYS A 14 8.30 7.64 -8.05
C CYS A 14 9.02 6.35 -7.65
N THR A 15 10.32 6.46 -7.38
CA THR A 15 11.24 5.38 -7.00
C THR A 15 11.67 5.47 -5.53
N CYS A 16 10.97 6.24 -4.69
CA CYS A 16 11.29 6.33 -3.26
C CYS A 16 11.17 4.95 -2.59
N SER A 17 12.00 4.71 -1.57
CA SER A 17 12.09 3.42 -0.87
C SER A 17 10.74 2.93 -0.37
N SER A 18 9.89 3.84 0.14
CA SER A 18 8.54 3.51 0.61
C SER A 18 7.59 3.03 -0.49
N CYS A 19 7.66 3.60 -1.71
CA CYS A 19 6.88 3.11 -2.84
C CYS A 19 7.43 1.79 -3.41
N GLN A 20 8.74 1.57 -3.33
CA GLN A 20 9.35 0.30 -3.72
C GLN A 20 8.94 -0.83 -2.78
N GLU A 21 8.86 -0.57 -1.47
CA GLU A 21 8.37 -1.51 -0.45
C GLU A 21 6.89 -1.86 -0.67
N GLN A 22 6.03 -0.88 -0.97
CA GLN A 22 4.62 -1.13 -1.32
C GLN A 22 4.47 -2.02 -2.55
N LYS A 23 5.21 -1.73 -3.64
CA LYS A 23 5.18 -2.56 -4.87
C LYS A 23 5.75 -3.96 -4.65
N ALA A 24 6.78 -4.11 -3.81
CA ALA A 24 7.34 -5.41 -3.46
C ALA A 24 6.33 -6.25 -2.66
N PHE A 25 5.66 -5.62 -1.70
CA PHE A 25 4.62 -6.21 -0.89
C PHE A 25 3.43 -6.69 -1.73
N GLU A 26 2.93 -5.84 -2.64
CA GLU A 26 1.88 -6.23 -3.60
C GLU A 26 2.33 -7.40 -4.48
N ARG A 27 3.57 -7.41 -4.99
CA ARG A 27 4.07 -8.53 -5.81
C ARG A 27 4.13 -9.84 -5.04
N GLU A 28 4.60 -9.83 -3.80
CA GLU A 28 4.69 -11.04 -2.96
C GLU A 28 3.31 -11.56 -2.54
N HIS A 29 2.38 -10.65 -2.24
CA HIS A 29 1.05 -10.99 -1.75
C HIS A 29 -0.03 -10.99 -2.83
N ALA A 30 0.27 -10.64 -4.09
CA ALA A 30 -0.66 -10.70 -5.22
C ALA A 30 -1.20 -12.12 -5.45
N ASN A 31 -0.41 -13.14 -5.13
CA ASN A 31 -0.83 -14.54 -5.22
C ASN A 31 -1.38 -15.11 -3.90
N LYS A 32 -1.26 -14.40 -2.77
CA LYS A 32 -1.83 -14.82 -1.49
C LYS A 32 -3.22 -14.20 -1.32
N LYS A 33 -4.25 -15.04 -1.19
CA LYS A 33 -5.59 -14.58 -0.82
C LYS A 33 -5.58 -14.11 0.64
N ILE A 34 -5.26 -12.84 0.87
CA ILE A 34 -5.43 -12.20 2.17
C ILE A 34 -6.91 -11.87 2.36
N GLY A 35 -7.51 -12.35 3.45
CA GLY A 35 -8.86 -11.97 3.83
C GLY A 35 -8.94 -10.48 4.20
N ARG A 36 -10.00 -9.78 3.78
CA ARG A 36 -10.19 -8.33 4.06
C ARG A 36 -10.09 -7.94 5.54
N ASN A 37 -10.43 -8.85 6.46
CA ASN A 37 -10.41 -8.61 7.90
C ASN A 37 -9.11 -9.05 8.59
N GLU A 38 -8.21 -9.73 7.89
CA GLU A 38 -6.91 -10.18 8.39
C GLU A 38 -5.99 -8.99 8.68
N LYS A 39 -4.95 -9.19 9.49
CA LYS A 39 -3.90 -8.20 9.69
C LYS A 39 -3.19 -7.92 8.36
N CYS A 40 -2.89 -6.65 8.09
CA CYS A 40 -2.11 -6.27 6.93
C CYS A 40 -0.68 -6.81 7.07
N PRO A 41 -0.18 -7.57 6.08
CA PRO A 41 1.19 -8.09 6.14
C PRO A 41 2.28 -7.03 5.88
N CYS A 42 1.88 -5.78 5.63
CA CYS A 42 2.73 -4.59 5.61
C CYS A 42 3.26 -4.16 6.99
N GLY A 43 2.92 -4.88 8.06
CA GLY A 43 3.40 -4.59 9.43
C GLY A 43 2.70 -3.42 10.14
N SER A 44 1.78 -2.72 9.47
CA SER A 44 1.10 -1.53 10.02
C SER A 44 0.10 -1.81 11.16
N GLY A 45 -0.10 -3.07 11.54
CA GLY A 45 -1.06 -3.49 12.58
C GLY A 45 -2.55 -3.33 12.21
N ASN A 46 -2.85 -2.62 11.11
CA ASN A 46 -4.19 -2.38 10.60
C ASN A 46 -4.75 -3.59 9.84
N LYS A 47 -6.09 -3.71 9.77
CA LYS A 47 -6.76 -4.72 8.93
C LYS A 47 -6.46 -4.46 7.45
N TYR A 48 -6.34 -5.52 6.64
CA TYR A 48 -6.03 -5.41 5.21
C TYR A 48 -6.94 -4.41 4.49
N LYS A 49 -8.26 -4.48 4.70
CA LYS A 49 -9.25 -3.54 4.12
C LYS A 49 -9.09 -2.06 4.53
N LYS A 50 -8.34 -1.76 5.59
CA LYS A 50 -8.09 -0.39 6.09
C LYS A 50 -6.69 0.11 5.75
N CYS A 51 -5.93 -0.67 5.00
CA CYS A 51 -4.54 -0.37 4.67
C CYS A 51 -4.33 -0.56 3.17
N HIS A 52 -3.87 -1.74 2.72
CA HIS A 52 -3.55 -2.01 1.31
C HIS A 52 -4.73 -2.63 0.50
N GLY A 53 -5.87 -2.90 1.14
CA GLY A 53 -7.06 -3.46 0.49
C GLY A 53 -8.16 -2.42 0.20
N ALA A 54 -7.80 -1.14 0.16
CA ALA A 54 -8.67 0.00 -0.15
C ALA A 54 -8.54 0.40 -1.62
#